data_AF-A0A0P8XQD8-F1
#
_entry.id   AF-A0A0P8XQD8-F1
#
_cell.length_a   1.000
_cell.length_b   1.000
_cell.length_c   1.000
_cell.angle_alpha   90.00
_cell.angle_beta   90.00
_cell.angle_gamma   90.00
#
_symmetry.space_group_name_H-M   'P 1'
#
loop_
_entity.id
_entity.type
_entity.pdbx_description
1 polymer ?
#
loop_
_entity_poly.entity_id
_entity_poly.type
_entity_poly.pdbx_seq_one_letter_code
_entity_poly.pdbx_strand_id
1 'polypeptide(L)' 'MAYQKPGRNKIVVPEARQALNQMKTEIANELGLSNYDAMDKGNLTARQNGYVGGYMTKRLVEQAQRSMSGTTPTR' A
#
# COMPACT_ATOMS: atom_id res chain seq x y z
N MET A 1 21.11 -5.21 10.06
CA MET A 1 20.22 -5.53 8.92
C MET A 1 18.88 -5.91 9.50
N ALA A 2 17.83 -5.09 9.34
CA ALA A 2 16.51 -5.39 9.90
C ALA A 2 15.87 -6.56 9.12
N TYR A 3 15.56 -7.64 9.83
CA TYR A 3 14.92 -8.83 9.26
C TYR A 3 13.42 -8.56 9.07
N GLN A 4 13.03 -8.15 7.87
CA GLN A 4 11.62 -8.08 7.49
C GLN A 4 11.07 -9.51 7.44
N LYS A 5 10.39 -9.96 8.51
CA LYS A 5 9.61 -11.21 8.47
C LYS A 5 8.70 -11.16 7.24
N PRO A 6 8.84 -12.08 6.26
CA PRO A 6 7.93 -12.10 5.13
C PRO A 6 6.52 -12.30 5.67
N GLY A 7 5.64 -11.32 5.41
CA GLY A 7 4.24 -11.41 5.81
C GLY A 7 3.66 -12.69 5.21
N ARG A 8 2.97 -13.48 6.04
CA ARG A 8 2.27 -14.70 5.59
C ARG A 8 1.24 -14.41 4.49
N ASN A 9 0.81 -13.15 4.37
CA ASN A 9 -0.13 -12.71 3.36
C ASN A 9 0.54 -12.67 1.99
N LYS A 10 0.20 -13.67 1.17
CA LYS A 10 0.55 -13.70 -0.25
C LYS A 10 -0.25 -12.62 -0.98
N ILE A 11 0.42 -11.90 -1.86
CA ILE A 11 -0.25 -10.97 -2.78
C ILE A 11 -1.02 -11.81 -3.79
N VAL A 12 -2.28 -11.45 -4.05
CA VAL A 12 -3.18 -12.21 -4.93
C VAL A 12 -2.67 -12.19 -6.38
N VAL A 13 -2.09 -11.07 -6.82
CA VAL A 13 -1.46 -10.88 -8.13
C VAL A 13 0.04 -10.62 -7.91
N PRO A 14 0.91 -11.64 -8.04
CA PRO A 14 2.34 -11.53 -7.73
C PRO A 14 3.05 -10.42 -8.53
N GLU A 15 2.63 -10.18 -9.76
CA GLU A 15 3.18 -9.18 -10.68
C GLU A 15 2.98 -7.75 -10.15
N ALA A 16 1.92 -7.53 -9.35
CA ALA A 16 1.63 -6.24 -8.75
C ALA A 16 2.54 -5.91 -7.54
N ARG A 17 3.38 -6.85 -7.09
CA ARG A 17 4.18 -6.69 -5.87
C ARG A 17 5.05 -5.44 -5.87
N GLN A 18 5.69 -5.14 -6.99
CA GLN A 18 6.53 -3.95 -7.10
C GLN A 18 5.71 -2.66 -7.02
N ALA A 19 4.60 -2.58 -7.77
CA ALA A 19 3.70 -1.44 -7.74
C ALA A 19 3.09 -1.21 -6.35
N LEU A 20 2.67 -2.28 -5.67
CA LEU A 20 2.15 -2.20 -4.30
C LEU A 20 3.21 -1.74 -3.30
N ASN A 21 4.47 -2.16 -3.45
CA ASN A 21 5.57 -1.69 -2.61
C ASN A 21 5.89 -0.20 -2.83
N GLN A 22 5.82 0.27 -4.07
CA GLN A 22 5.98 1.68 -4.41
C GLN A 22 4.85 2.51 -3.78
N MET A 23 3.60 2.11 -4.00
CA MET A 23 2.43 2.76 -3.41
C MET A 23 2.51 2.82 -1.87
N LYS A 24 2.90 1.71 -1.23
CA LYS A 24 3.11 1.66 0.23
C LYS A 24 4.14 2.69 0.69
N THR A 25 5.24 2.84 -0.04
CA THR A 25 6.31 3.80 0.27
C THR A 25 5.85 5.24 0.07
N GLU A 26 5.13 5.52 -1.03
CA GLU A 26 4.57 6.84 -1.30
C GLU A 26 3.60 7.28 -0.20
N ILE A 27 2.65 6.41 0.17
CA ILE A 27 1.69 6.68 1.24
C ILE A 27 2.39 6.89 2.58
N ALA A 28 3.39 6.07 2.89
CA ALA A 28 4.15 6.24 4.13
C ALA A 28 4.85 7.61 4.16
N ASN A 29 5.44 8.04 3.05
CA ASN A 29 6.05 9.36 2.94
C ASN A 29 5.03 10.49 3.11
N GLU A 30 3.83 10.37 2.52
CA GLU A 30 2.74 11.34 2.69
C GLU A 30 2.24 11.44 4.14
N LEU A 31 2.29 10.32 4.87
CA LEU A 31 1.95 10.25 6.29
C LEU A 31 3.12 10.69 7.20
N GLY A 32 4.21 11.20 6.63
CA GLY A 32 5.38 11.69 7.37
C GLY A 32 6.32 10.59 7.88
N LEU A 33 6.18 9.35 7.38
CA LEU A 33 7.01 8.21 7.74
C LEU A 33 8.14 8.04 6.71
N SER A 34 9.26 8.73 6.94
CA SER A 34 10.45 8.57 6.11
C SER A 34 11.08 7.18 6.26
N ASN A 35 11.69 6.67 5.19
CA ASN A 35 12.41 5.38 5.17
C ASN A 35 11.57 4.18 5.64
N TYR A 36 10.25 4.23 5.46
CA TYR A 36 9.34 3.18 5.91
C TYR A 36 9.69 1.77 5.40
N ASP A 37 10.27 1.65 4.20
CA ASP A 37 10.66 0.34 3.66
C ASP A 37 11.87 -0.27 4.39
N ALA A 38 12.82 0.55 4.83
CA ALA A 38 14.02 0.13 5.55
C ALA A 38 13.87 0.14 7.09
N MET A 39 12.90 0.90 7.62
CA MET A 39 12.62 0.93 9.05
C MET A 39 12.11 -0.42 9.54
N ASP A 40 12.46 -0.74 10.79
CA ASP A 40 11.79 -1.81 11.51
C ASP A 40 10.36 -1.37 11.84
N LYS A 41 9.38 -2.12 11.33
CA LYS A 41 7.95 -1.83 11.51
C LYS A 41 7.55 -2.03 12.98
N GLY A 42 8.35 -2.74 13.77
CA GLY A 42 8.18 -2.88 15.22
C GLY A 42 8.43 -1.59 16.00
N ASN A 43 9.19 -0.64 15.44
CA ASN A 43 9.41 0.67 16.07
C ASN A 43 8.28 1.67 15.80
N LEU A 44 7.39 1.36 14.86
CA LEU A 44 6.22 2.16 14.55
C LEU A 44 5.04 1.70 15.39
N THR A 45 4.21 2.65 15.82
CA THR A 45 2.97 2.29 16.52
C THR A 45 2.07 1.46 15.61
N ALA A 46 1.29 0.55 16.20
CA ALA A 46 0.31 -0.25 15.46
C ALA A 46 -0.65 0.64 14.63
N ARG A 47 -0.98 1.82 15.17
CA ARG A 47 -1.81 2.83 14.49
C ARG A 47 -1.14 3.41 13.25
N GLN A 48 0.16 3.74 13.30
CA GLN A 48 0.90 4.26 12.13
C GLN A 48 0.99 3.20 11.03
N ASN A 49 1.37 1.96 11.36
CA ASN A 49 1.39 0.86 10.40
C ASN A 49 -0.02 0.61 9.81
N GLY A 50 -1.06 0.68 10.65
CA GLY A 50 -2.45 0.56 10.24
C GLY A 50 -2.90 1.66 9.28
N TYR A 51 -2.49 2.91 9.50
CA TYR A 51 -2.81 4.02 8.59
C TYR A 51 -2.19 3.83 7.21
N VAL A 52 -0.93 3.42 7.10
CA VAL A 52 -0.30 3.15 5.80
C VAL A 52 -1.10 2.08 5.04
N GLY A 53 -1.44 0.96 5.69
CA GLY A 53 -2.23 -0.10 5.07
C GLY A 53 -3.65 0.34 4.69
N GLY A 54 -4.31 1.11 5.56
CA GLY A 54 -5.66 1.63 5.33
C GLY A 54 -5.73 2.60 4.14
N TYR A 55 -4.77 3.51 4.02
CA TYR A 55 -4.67 4.41 2.86
C TYR A 55 -4.35 3.66 1.58
N MET A 56 -3.53 2.59 1.64
CA MET A 56 -3.23 1.76 0.48
C MET A 56 -4.51 1.08 -0.05
N THR A 57 -5.30 0.48 0.84
CA THR A 57 -6.60 -0.09 0.48
C THR A 57 -7.55 0.97 -0.07
N LYS A 58 -7.62 2.15 0.56
CA LYS A 58 -8.49 3.25 0.09
C LYS A 58 -8.14 3.68 -1.33
N ARG A 59 -6.86 3.87 -1.65
CA ARG A 59 -6.41 4.23 -3.01
C ARG A 59 -6.70 3.15 -4.04
N LEU A 60 -6.46 1.89 -3.70
CA LEU A 60 -6.76 0.76 -4.59
C LEU A 60 -8.26 0.67 -4.88
N VAL A 61 -9.10 0.83 -3.86
CA VAL A 61 -10.56 0.85 -4.02
C VAL A 61 -11.00 2.04 -4.86
N GLU A 62 -10.42 3.23 -4.63
CA GLU A 62 -10.73 4.42 -5.43
C GLU A 62 -10.35 4.23 -6.91
N GLN A 63 -9.17 3.67 -7.19
CA GLN A 63 -8.73 3.37 -8.57
C GLN A 63 -9.68 2.36 -9.23
N ALA A 64 -10.04 1.28 -8.52
CA ALA A 64 -11.00 0.30 -9.01
C ALA A 64 -12.37 0.93 -9.26
N GLN A 65 -12.86 1.76 -8.33
CA GLN A 65 -14.10 2.50 -8.48
C GLN A 65 -14.07 3.42 -9.70
N ARG A 66 -12.96 4.15 -9.95
CA ARG A 66 -12.80 5.00 -11.14
C ARG A 66 -12.81 4.18 -12.43
N SER A 67 -12.18 3.01 -12.44
CA SER A 67 -12.22 2.10 -13.59
C SER A 67 -13.62 1.53 -13.81
N MET A 68 -14.37 1.22 -12.75
CA MET A 68 -15.74 0.69 -12.83
C MET A 68 -16.78 1.78 -13.15
N SER A 69 -16.57 3.01 -12.65
CA SER A 69 -17.41 4.17 -12.92
C SER A 69 -17.17 4.75 -14.31
N GLY A 70 -16.26 4.16 -15.08
CA GLY A 70 -16.08 4.39 -16.50
C GLY A 70 -17.34 3.97 -17.26
N THR A 71 -18.37 4.83 -17.19
CA THR A 71 -19.37 5.06 -18.21
C THR A 71 -18.74 4.78 -19.56
N THR A 72 -19.03 3.61 -20.12
CA THR A 72 -18.77 3.34 -21.53
C THR A 72 -19.62 4.37 -22.27
N PRO A 73 -19.05 5.37 -22.97
CA PRO A 73 -19.83 6.13 -23.93
C PRO A 73 -20.10 5.12 -25.04
N THR A 74 -21.20 4.39 -24.93
CA THR A 74 -21.85 3.76 -26.07
C THR A 74 -22.11 4.87 -27.07
N ARG A 75 -21.20 5.01 -28.04
CA ARG A 75 -21.51 5.64 -29.31
C ARG A 75 -22.54 4.79 -30.04
#